data_AF-A0A535NLY7-F1
#
_entry.id   AF-A0A535NLY7-F1
#
_cell.length_a   1.000
_cell.length_b   1.000
_cell.length_c   1.000
_cell.angle_alpha   90.00
_cell.angle_beta   90.00
_cell.angle_gamma   90.00
#
_symmetry.space_group_name_H-M   'P 1'
#
loop_
_entity.id
_entity.type
_entity.pdbx_description
1 polymer ?
#
loop_
_entity_poly.entity_id
_entity_poly.type
_entity_poly.pdbx_seq_one_letter_code
_entity_poly.pdbx_strand_id
1 'polypeptide(L)'
;MPPTLLDAAVNGGALATVDATGSPQLRLYATQWSRPDLGLRGFVVAGQPTSIQSENLKGLRGFFIVSSIPTLLAAFLAGWLITGRALRPLKSVVETADSIARTRDFKRRLPPAKRRDEIGLLSERFNGMLDQVEAANQQLTVALEAQRRFVADASHELRTPLTTVRGNADLLAQGPALTEEVRAAAARDIASESERMSRLV
;
A
#
# COMPACT_ATOMS: atom_id res chain seq x y z
N MET A 1 21.00 -37.36 58.70
CA MET A 1 22.00 -36.53 58.00
C MET A 1 22.78 -37.45 57.07
N PRO A 2 23.03 -37.07 55.80
CA PRO A 2 23.84 -37.90 54.91
C PRO A 2 25.28 -37.99 55.46
N PRO A 3 25.86 -39.19 55.58
CA PRO A 3 27.18 -39.41 56.20
C PRO A 3 28.31 -38.63 55.49
N THR A 4 28.14 -38.34 54.21
CA THR A 4 29.11 -37.63 53.36
C THR A 4 29.32 -36.16 53.71
N LEU A 5 28.42 -35.54 54.47
CA LEU A 5 28.53 -34.11 54.81
C LEU A 5 29.56 -33.83 55.90
N LEU A 6 29.61 -34.68 56.92
CA LEU A 6 30.52 -34.51 58.03
C LEU A 6 31.96 -34.81 57.58
N ASP A 7 32.13 -35.84 56.75
CA ASP A 7 33.42 -36.19 56.15
C ASP A 7 33.96 -35.06 55.24
N ALA A 8 33.09 -34.42 54.45
CA ALA A 8 33.46 -33.28 53.63
C ALA A 8 33.73 -32.01 54.46
N ALA A 9 33.03 -31.83 55.59
CA ALA A 9 33.20 -30.67 56.48
C ALA A 9 34.56 -30.64 57.19
N VAL A 10 35.22 -31.80 57.35
CA VAL A 10 36.59 -31.92 57.91
C VAL A 10 37.63 -31.22 57.02
N ASN A 11 37.40 -31.10 55.71
CA ASN A 11 38.38 -30.61 54.74
C ASN A 11 38.20 -29.15 54.31
N GLY A 12 37.38 -28.35 55.01
CA GLY A 12 37.21 -26.92 54.71
C GLY A 12 35.76 -26.42 54.58
N GLY A 13 34.79 -27.18 55.10
CA GLY A 13 33.37 -26.85 55.08
C GLY A 13 32.61 -27.53 53.93
N ALA A 14 31.38 -27.97 54.20
CA ALA A 14 30.54 -28.69 53.24
C ALA A 14 29.12 -28.13 53.16
N LEU A 15 28.56 -28.10 51.95
CA LEU A 15 27.18 -27.71 51.69
C LEU A 15 26.38 -28.91 51.16
N ALA A 16 25.17 -29.11 51.67
CA ALA A 16 24.19 -29.98 51.01
C ALA A 16 22.76 -29.50 51.22
N THR A 17 21.89 -29.89 50.29
CA THR A 17 20.45 -29.72 50.42
C THR A 17 19.87 -31.04 50.90
N VAL A 18 19.13 -31.01 52.01
CA VAL A 18 18.49 -32.19 52.59
C VAL A 18 16.98 -31.96 52.62
N ASP A 19 16.24 -32.93 52.09
CA ASP A 19 14.80 -33.04 52.33
C ASP A 19 14.58 -33.52 53.76
N ALA A 20 14.20 -32.62 54.66
CA ALA A 20 13.80 -32.99 55.99
C ALA A 20 12.37 -33.56 55.92
N THR A 21 12.16 -34.80 56.35
CA THR A 21 10.86 -35.48 56.32
C THR A 21 9.80 -34.63 57.03
N GLY A 22 8.89 -34.01 56.27
CA GLY A 22 7.84 -33.11 56.80
C GLY A 22 8.22 -31.64 56.97
N SER A 23 9.35 -31.18 56.43
CA SER A 23 9.82 -29.77 56.50
C SER A 23 10.37 -29.30 55.15
N PRO A 24 10.41 -27.97 54.88
CA PRO A 24 10.95 -27.45 53.63
C PRO A 24 12.42 -27.85 53.45
N GLN A 25 12.87 -28.01 52.20
CA GLN A 25 14.27 -28.30 51.87
C GLN A 25 15.23 -27.38 52.63
N LEU A 26 16.15 -27.97 53.40
CA LEU A 26 17.13 -27.24 54.18
C LEU A 26 18.47 -27.27 53.46
N ARG A 27 19.05 -26.10 53.22
CA ARG A 27 20.44 -26.00 52.80
C ARG A 27 21.30 -25.95 54.05
N LEU A 28 22.05 -27.02 54.29
CA LEU A 28 22.93 -27.19 55.43
C LEU A 28 24.36 -26.81 55.05
N TYR A 29 25.01 -26.03 55.91
CA TYR A 29 26.45 -25.79 55.89
C TYR A 29 27.05 -26.37 57.16
N ALA A 30 28.04 -27.25 57.02
CA ALA A 30 28.76 -27.85 58.12
C ALA A 30 30.24 -27.46 58.06
N THR A 31 30.81 -27.01 59.16
CA THR A 31 32.25 -26.78 59.31
C THR A 31 32.76 -27.38 60.60
N GLN A 32 34.01 -27.85 60.59
CA GLN A 32 34.66 -28.31 61.80
C GLN A 32 35.00 -27.12 62.71
N TRP A 33 34.77 -27.30 64.01
CA TRP A 33 35.18 -26.36 65.04
C TRP A 33 36.05 -27.09 66.05
N SER A 34 37.19 -26.51 66.41
CA SER A 34 38.09 -27.07 67.40
C SER A 34 38.45 -26.01 68.43
N ARG A 35 38.43 -26.42 69.70
CA ARG A 35 39.00 -25.67 70.82
C ARG A 35 40.23 -26.42 71.33
N PRO A 36 41.44 -25.99 70.93
CA PRO A 36 42.68 -26.67 71.27
C PRO A 36 42.97 -26.70 72.77
N ASP A 37 42.51 -25.68 73.49
CA ASP A 37 42.62 -25.46 74.93
C ASP A 37 41.91 -26.52 75.79
N LEU A 38 40.83 -27.12 75.26
CA LEU A 38 40.00 -28.10 75.97
C LEU A 38 40.08 -29.50 75.34
N GLY A 39 40.87 -29.69 74.28
CA GLY A 39 40.94 -30.95 73.52
C GLY A 39 39.64 -31.31 72.79
N LEU A 40 38.70 -30.37 72.66
CA LEU A 40 37.38 -30.62 72.07
C LEU A 40 37.41 -30.36 70.56
N ARG A 41 36.85 -31.32 69.82
CA ARG A 41 36.55 -31.20 68.39
C ARG A 41 35.07 -31.47 68.20
N GLY A 42 34.41 -30.60 67.46
CA GLY A 42 33.00 -30.71 67.12
C GLY A 42 32.71 -30.18 65.73
N PHE A 43 31.44 -30.25 65.36
CA PHE A 43 30.94 -29.69 64.11
C PHE A 43 29.91 -28.62 64.41
N VAL A 44 29.99 -27.50 63.72
CA VAL A 44 28.96 -26.48 63.71
C VAL A 44 28.18 -26.64 62.41
N VAL A 45 26.87 -26.88 62.54
CA VAL A 45 25.97 -27.04 61.41
C VAL A 45 24.95 -25.90 61.43
N ALA A 46 24.90 -25.10 60.37
CA ALA A 46 23.89 -24.06 60.17
C ALA A 46 22.97 -24.47 59.00
N GLY A 47 21.66 -24.29 59.15
CA GLY A 47 20.67 -24.64 58.13
C GLY A 47 19.78 -23.46 57.78
N GLN A 48 19.62 -23.16 56.48
CA GLN A 48 18.65 -22.18 56.00
C GLN A 48 17.51 -22.88 55.24
N PRO A 49 16.23 -22.60 55.56
CA PRO A 49 15.10 -23.07 54.77
C PRO A 49 15.15 -22.47 53.35
N THR A 50 15.11 -23.30 52.33
CA THR A 50 15.01 -22.86 50.92
C THR A 50 13.58 -22.48 50.52
N SER A 51 12.59 -22.70 51.40
CA SER A 51 11.19 -22.28 51.20
C SER A 51 11.08 -20.80 50.86
N ILE A 52 11.83 -19.94 51.56
CA ILE A 52 11.87 -18.48 51.33
C ILE A 52 12.31 -18.18 49.89
N GLN A 53 13.21 -18.98 49.30
CA GLN A 53 13.67 -18.80 47.92
C GLN A 53 12.64 -19.29 46.90
N SER A 54 11.99 -20.43 47.17
CA SER A 54 10.98 -21.01 46.28
C SER A 54 9.67 -20.20 46.22
N GLU A 55 9.29 -19.55 47.32
CA GLU A 55 8.08 -18.71 47.37
C GLU A 55 8.28 -17.38 46.64
N ASN A 56 9.46 -16.77 46.77
CA ASN A 56 9.81 -15.58 46.00
C ASN A 56 9.79 -15.85 44.48
N LEU A 57 10.30 -17.01 44.04
CA LEU A 57 10.25 -17.41 42.63
C LEU A 57 8.82 -17.65 42.11
N LYS A 58 7.94 -18.22 42.94
CA LYS A 58 6.51 -18.39 42.60
C LYS A 58 5.80 -17.05 42.48
N GLY A 59 6.05 -16.12 43.41
CA GLY A 59 5.51 -14.76 43.36
C GLY A 59 5.96 -14.00 42.12
N LEU A 60 7.25 -14.06 41.80
CA LEU A 60 7.82 -13.42 40.61
C LEU A 60 7.26 -14.03 39.31
N ARG A 61 7.13 -15.36 39.25
CA ARG A 61 6.50 -16.05 38.09
C ARG A 61 5.04 -15.65 37.92
N GLY A 62 4.27 -15.62 39.01
CA GLY A 62 2.89 -15.17 39.00
C GLY A 62 2.77 -13.72 38.52
N PHE A 63 3.63 -12.84 39.04
CA PHE A 63 3.70 -11.44 38.60
C PHE A 63 3.98 -11.31 37.10
N PHE A 64 4.94 -12.06 36.55
CA PHE A 64 5.21 -12.03 35.11
C PHE A 64 4.05 -12.57 34.26
N ILE A 65 3.41 -13.66 34.68
CA ILE A 65 2.25 -14.20 33.96
C ILE A 65 1.11 -13.18 33.96
N VAL A 66 0.76 -12.64 35.12
CA VAL A 66 -0.34 -11.68 35.26
C VAL A 66 -0.05 -10.36 34.54
N SER A 67 1.19 -9.85 34.58
CA SER A 67 1.57 -8.62 33.89
C SER A 67 1.74 -8.80 32.37
N SER A 68 2.09 -10.00 31.90
CA SER A 68 2.25 -10.26 30.46
C SER A 68 0.96 -10.05 29.66
N ILE A 69 -0.19 -10.41 30.24
CA ILE A 69 -1.50 -10.32 29.59
C ILE A 69 -1.86 -8.86 29.24
N PRO A 70 -1.90 -7.90 30.19
CA PRO A 70 -2.20 -6.51 29.86
C PRO A 70 -1.11 -5.88 28.99
N THR A 71 0.16 -6.25 29.14
CA THR A 71 1.24 -5.75 28.26
C THR A 71 1.03 -6.19 26.81
N LEU A 72 0.70 -7.46 26.57
CA LEU A 72 0.40 -7.98 25.23
C LEU A 72 -0.85 -7.31 24.64
N LEU A 73 -1.89 -7.15 25.44
CA LEU A 73 -3.13 -6.49 25.01
C LEU A 73 -2.87 -5.03 24.63
N ALA A 74 -2.11 -4.29 25.45
CA ALA A 74 -1.72 -2.92 25.18
C ALA A 74 -0.86 -2.81 23.91
N ALA A 75 0.11 -3.71 23.73
CA ALA A 75 0.94 -3.77 22.53
C ALA A 75 0.11 -4.05 21.27
N PHE A 76 -0.85 -4.99 21.34
CA PHE A 76 -1.77 -5.29 20.25
C PHE A 76 -2.64 -4.09 19.88
N LEU A 77 -3.28 -3.46 20.87
CA LEU A 77 -4.12 -2.28 20.67
C LEU A 77 -3.32 -1.11 20.08
N ALA A 78 -2.11 -0.86 20.60
CA ALA A 78 -1.22 0.16 20.08
C ALA A 78 -0.82 -0.14 18.62
N GLY A 79 -0.43 -1.38 18.32
CA GLY A 79 -0.07 -1.80 16.97
C GLY A 79 -1.23 -1.65 15.98
N TRP A 80 -2.44 -2.07 16.38
CA TRP A 80 -3.64 -1.93 15.56
C TRP A 80 -3.99 -0.46 15.29
N LEU A 81 -3.94 0.39 16.32
CA LEU A 81 -4.22 1.82 16.21
C LEU A 81 -3.20 2.54 15.31
N ILE A 82 -1.90 2.27 15.54
CA ILE A 82 -0.80 2.89 14.77
C ILE A 82 -0.89 2.47 13.32
N THR A 83 -1.04 1.17 13.05
CA THR A 83 -1.12 0.63 11.68
C THR A 83 -2.34 1.18 10.94
N GLY A 84 -3.52 1.13 11.57
CA GLY A 84 -4.74 1.65 10.97
C GLY A 84 -4.65 3.14 10.64
N ARG A 85 -3.99 3.92 11.51
CA ARG A 85 -3.79 5.35 11.30
C ARG A 85 -2.70 5.66 10.25
N ALA A 86 -1.65 4.85 10.19
CA ALA A 86 -0.57 4.98 9.21
C ALA A 86 -1.01 4.62 7.78
N LEU A 87 -1.90 3.62 7.62
CA LEU A 87 -2.40 3.18 6.31
C LEU A 87 -3.62 3.96 5.81
N ARG A 88 -4.27 4.75 6.66
CA ARG A 88 -5.45 5.55 6.27
C ARG A 88 -5.22 6.46 5.05
N PRO A 89 -4.07 7.16 4.90
CA PRO A 89 -3.79 7.95 3.70
C PRO A 89 -3.70 7.12 2.42
N LEU A 90 -3.13 5.91 2.50
CA LEU A 90 -3.03 5.00 1.37
C LEU A 90 -4.41 4.59 0.86
N LYS A 91 -5.35 4.30 1.77
CA LYS A 91 -6.74 3.98 1.40
C LYS A 91 -7.41 5.14 0.65
N SER A 92 -7.20 6.38 1.10
CA SER A 92 -7.74 7.58 0.43
C SER A 92 -7.17 7.77 -0.97
N VAL A 93 -5.88 7.47 -1.17
CA VAL A 93 -5.25 7.51 -2.51
C VAL A 93 -5.89 6.49 -3.43
N VAL A 94 -6.05 5.24 -2.98
CA VAL A 94 -6.67 4.16 -3.76
C VAL A 94 -8.11 4.50 -4.13
N GLU A 95 -8.93 4.93 -3.16
CA GLU A 95 -10.33 5.32 -3.41
C GLU A 95 -10.45 6.48 -4.41
N THR A 96 -9.54 7.45 -4.33
CA THR A 96 -9.54 8.61 -5.25
C THR A 96 -9.10 8.19 -6.65
N ALA A 97 -8.04 7.39 -6.77
CA ALA A 97 -7.56 6.89 -8.06
C ALA A 97 -8.63 6.03 -8.76
N ASP A 98 -9.29 5.14 -8.02
CA ASP A 98 -10.37 4.30 -8.51
C ASP A 98 -11.60 5.13 -8.91
N SER A 99 -11.91 6.19 -8.16
CA SER A 99 -12.94 7.16 -8.57
C SER A 99 -12.56 7.87 -9.88
N ILE A 100 -11.31 8.32 -10.05
CA ILE A 100 -10.84 8.97 -11.28
C ILE A 100 -10.97 8.02 -12.47
N ALA A 101 -10.54 6.76 -12.29
CA ALA A 101 -10.62 5.75 -13.35
C ALA A 101 -12.07 5.48 -13.79
N ARG A 102 -13.02 5.37 -12.84
CA ARG A 102 -14.44 5.17 -13.14
C ARG A 102 -15.09 6.37 -13.82
N THR A 103 -14.88 7.58 -13.30
CA THR A 103 -15.55 8.78 -13.82
C THR A 103 -14.86 9.35 -15.06
N ARG A 104 -13.62 8.92 -15.34
CA ARG A 104 -12.71 9.54 -16.33
C ARG A 104 -12.51 11.04 -16.10
N ASP A 105 -12.70 11.48 -14.85
CA ASP A 105 -12.46 12.87 -14.47
C ASP A 105 -10.99 13.06 -14.10
N PHE A 106 -10.18 13.28 -15.13
CA PHE A 106 -8.75 13.52 -14.97
C PHE A 106 -8.44 14.91 -14.42
N LYS A 107 -9.42 15.77 -14.12
CA LYS A 107 -9.20 17.06 -13.43
C LYS A 107 -9.11 16.91 -11.93
N ARG A 108 -9.67 15.82 -11.40
CA ARG A 108 -9.52 15.48 -9.99
C ARG A 108 -8.06 15.10 -9.71
N ARG A 109 -7.58 15.39 -8.50
CA ARG A 109 -6.21 15.11 -8.08
C ARG A 109 -6.20 14.29 -6.80
N LEU A 110 -5.14 13.51 -6.61
CA LEU A 110 -4.88 12.84 -5.35
C LEU A 110 -4.57 13.86 -4.26
N PRO A 111 -4.96 13.57 -2.99
CA PRO A 111 -4.78 14.49 -1.88
C PRO A 111 -3.29 14.87 -1.70
N PRO A 112 -3.00 16.15 -1.41
CA PRO A 112 -1.63 16.64 -1.30
C PRO A 112 -0.89 15.95 -0.15
N ALA A 113 0.40 15.73 -0.38
CA ALA A 113 1.33 15.15 0.57
C ALA A 113 1.50 16.06 1.80
N LYS A 114 0.61 15.96 2.80
CA LYS A 114 0.83 16.61 4.10
C LYS A 114 2.09 16.08 4.81
N ARG A 115 2.55 14.88 4.42
CA ARG A 115 3.77 14.23 4.90
C ARG A 115 4.70 13.98 3.71
N ARG A 116 5.99 14.24 3.90
CA ARG A 116 7.06 13.95 2.93
C ARG A 116 7.50 12.48 3.04
N ASP A 117 6.53 11.57 2.95
CA ASP A 117 6.75 10.12 2.94
C ASP A 117 6.51 9.54 1.53
N GLU A 118 6.70 8.23 1.40
CA GLU A 118 6.59 7.50 0.15
C GLU A 118 5.19 7.62 -0.47
N ILE A 119 4.16 7.70 0.36
CA ILE A 119 2.77 7.90 -0.09
C ILE A 119 2.62 9.30 -0.67
N GLY A 120 3.20 10.31 -0.03
CA GLY A 120 3.25 11.67 -0.56
C GLY A 120 3.92 11.75 -1.93
N LEU A 121 5.08 11.10 -2.08
CA LEU A 121 5.81 11.05 -3.35
C LEU A 121 5.00 10.33 -4.43
N LEU A 122 4.33 9.22 -4.10
CA LEU A 122 3.45 8.52 -5.03
C LEU A 122 2.31 9.42 -5.52
N SER A 123 1.65 10.14 -4.62
CA SER A 123 0.58 11.08 -4.98
C SER A 123 1.06 12.17 -5.94
N GLU A 124 2.25 12.73 -5.70
CA GLU A 124 2.85 13.74 -6.57
C GLU A 124 3.14 13.19 -7.97
N ARG A 125 3.80 12.03 -8.05
CA ARG A 125 4.13 11.38 -9.34
C ARG A 125 2.87 11.02 -10.11
N PHE A 126 1.85 10.51 -9.43
CA PHE A 126 0.58 10.15 -10.06
C PHE A 126 -0.19 11.39 -10.54
N ASN A 127 -0.20 12.48 -9.77
CA ASN A 127 -0.75 13.75 -10.24
C ASN A 127 -0.04 14.26 -11.49
N GLY A 128 1.29 14.13 -11.57
CA GLY A 128 2.04 14.45 -12.79
C GLY A 128 1.66 13.58 -14.01
N MET A 129 1.30 12.31 -13.80
CA MET A 129 0.73 11.48 -14.88
C MET A 129 -0.68 11.95 -15.26
N LEU A 130 -1.52 12.34 -14.29
CA LEU A 130 -2.85 12.89 -14.57
C LEU A 130 -2.77 14.18 -15.39
N ASP A 131 -1.79 15.04 -15.12
CA ASP A 131 -1.55 16.26 -15.90
C ASP A 131 -1.25 15.93 -17.38
N GLN A 132 -0.45 14.89 -17.64
CA GLN A 132 -0.16 14.44 -19.00
C GLN A 132 -1.40 13.86 -19.70
N VAL A 133 -2.20 13.06 -18.98
CA VAL A 133 -3.44 12.49 -19.52
C VAL A 133 -4.46 13.59 -19.84
N GLU A 134 -4.60 14.56 -18.94
CA GLU A 134 -5.49 15.70 -19.16
C GLU A 134 -5.07 16.50 -20.39
N ALA A 135 -3.77 16.82 -20.52
CA ALA A 135 -3.24 17.53 -21.69
C ALA A 135 -3.48 16.76 -23.00
N ALA A 136 -3.21 15.45 -23.02
CA ALA A 136 -3.44 14.60 -24.19
C ALA A 136 -4.94 14.55 -24.57
N ASN A 137 -5.83 14.46 -23.59
CA ASN A 137 -7.27 14.43 -23.83
C ASN A 137 -7.81 15.78 -24.36
N GLN A 138 -7.26 16.90 -23.88
CA GLN A 138 -7.58 18.22 -24.40
C GLN A 138 -7.13 18.36 -25.86
N GLN A 139 -5.90 17.94 -26.19
CA GLN A 139 -5.40 17.93 -27.56
C GLN A 139 -6.27 17.07 -28.49
N LEU A 140 -6.68 15.89 -28.03
CA LEU A 140 -7.59 15.02 -28.79
C LEU A 140 -8.94 15.69 -29.03
N THR A 141 -9.51 16.36 -28.02
CA THR A 141 -10.79 17.07 -28.16
C THR A 141 -10.70 18.17 -29.21
N VAL A 142 -9.64 18.98 -29.16
CA VAL A 142 -9.39 20.05 -30.14
C VAL A 142 -9.22 19.47 -31.55
N ALA A 143 -8.44 18.39 -31.69
CA ALA A 143 -8.22 17.74 -32.97
C ALA A 143 -9.51 17.18 -33.57
N LEU A 144 -10.35 16.53 -32.75
CA LEU A 144 -11.65 16.01 -33.19
C LEU A 144 -12.62 17.12 -33.61
N GLU A 145 -12.60 18.25 -32.90
CA GLU A 145 -13.43 19.40 -33.27
C GLU A 145 -12.98 20.01 -34.61
N ALA A 146 -11.68 20.17 -34.81
CA ALA A 146 -11.11 20.63 -36.08
C ALA A 146 -11.44 19.65 -37.23
N GLN A 147 -11.30 18.34 -37.00
CA GLN A 147 -11.65 17.31 -37.97
C GLN A 147 -13.14 17.39 -38.36
N ARG A 148 -14.04 17.53 -37.39
CA ARG A 148 -15.49 17.65 -37.65
C ARG A 148 -15.82 18.88 -38.49
N ARG A 149 -15.20 20.02 -38.20
CA ARG A 149 -15.35 21.25 -39.00
C ARG A 149 -14.84 21.04 -40.42
N PHE A 150 -13.63 20.50 -40.58
CA PHE A 150 -13.08 20.22 -41.90
C PHE A 150 -14.00 19.31 -42.74
N VAL A 151 -14.52 18.22 -42.15
CA VAL A 151 -15.45 17.32 -42.84
C VAL A 151 -16.75 18.02 -43.21
N ALA A 152 -17.29 18.87 -42.32
CA ALA A 152 -18.50 19.63 -42.61
C ALA A 152 -18.27 20.63 -43.75
N ASP A 153 -17.17 21.38 -43.71
CA ASP A 153 -16.81 22.37 -44.72
C ASP A 153 -16.57 21.71 -46.08
N ALA A 154 -15.80 20.62 -46.12
CA ALA A 154 -15.59 19.83 -47.33
C ALA A 154 -16.92 19.28 -47.89
N SER A 155 -17.83 18.82 -47.02
CA SER A 155 -19.15 18.34 -47.45
C SER A 155 -20.01 19.45 -48.06
N HIS A 156 -19.92 20.68 -47.53
CA HIS A 156 -20.62 21.84 -48.07
C HIS A 156 -20.04 22.28 -49.41
N GLU A 157 -18.71 22.41 -49.49
CA GLU A 157 -18.00 22.80 -50.71
C GLU A 157 -18.15 21.78 -51.84
N LEU A 158 -18.33 20.49 -51.53
CA LEU A 158 -18.59 19.44 -52.52
C LEU A 158 -20.07 19.28 -52.90
N ARG A 159 -21.03 19.73 -52.06
CA ARG A 159 -22.47 19.58 -52.38
C ARG A 159 -22.89 20.46 -53.54
N THR A 160 -22.48 21.73 -53.53
CA THR A 160 -22.77 22.71 -54.60
C THR A 160 -22.30 22.20 -55.97
N PRO A 161 -21.02 21.83 -56.15
CA PRO A 161 -20.51 21.36 -57.43
C PRO A 161 -21.18 20.06 -57.90
N LEU A 162 -21.41 19.13 -56.98
CA LEU A 162 -22.11 17.89 -57.28
C LEU A 162 -23.56 18.12 -57.74
N THR A 163 -24.23 19.13 -57.19
CA THR A 163 -25.59 19.53 -57.60
C THR A 163 -25.59 20.10 -59.01
N THR A 164 -24.60 20.92 -59.36
CA THR A 164 -24.40 21.46 -60.72
C THR A 164 -24.10 20.37 -61.73
N VAL A 165 -23.21 19.43 -61.40
CA VAL A 165 -22.89 18.27 -62.26
C VAL A 165 -24.14 17.43 -62.50
N ARG A 166 -24.89 17.12 -61.44
CA ARG A 166 -26.13 16.34 -61.54
C ARG A 166 -27.19 17.06 -62.38
N GLY A 167 -27.42 18.36 -62.15
CA GLY A 167 -28.40 19.14 -62.91
C GLY A 167 -28.09 19.20 -64.40
N ASN A 168 -26.82 19.38 -64.77
CA ASN A 168 -26.39 19.37 -66.17
C ASN A 168 -26.46 17.97 -66.80
N ALA A 169 -26.14 16.92 -66.04
CA ALA A 169 -26.28 15.53 -66.52
C ALA A 169 -27.75 15.16 -66.77
N ASP A 170 -28.65 15.55 -65.85
CA ASP A 170 -30.10 15.36 -65.99
C ASP A 170 -30.65 16.14 -67.21
N LEU A 171 -30.12 17.34 -67.49
CA LEU A 171 -30.41 18.12 -68.69
C LEU A 171 -30.02 17.34 -69.95
N LEU A 172 -28.77 16.86 -70.04
CA LEU A 172 -28.27 16.10 -71.17
C LEU A 172 -29.06 14.80 -71.43
N ALA A 173 -29.62 14.19 -70.38
CA ALA A 173 -30.43 12.97 -70.49
C ALA A 173 -31.80 13.18 -71.16
N GLN A 174 -32.31 14.42 -71.28
CA GLN A 174 -33.62 14.71 -71.89
C GLN A 174 -33.67 14.51 -73.41
N GLY A 175 -32.53 14.30 -74.07
CA GLY A 175 -32.48 13.82 -75.47
C GLY A 175 -32.57 14.90 -76.56
N PRO A 176 -33.04 14.56 -77.78
CA PRO A 176 -32.79 15.31 -79.03
C PRO A 176 -33.47 16.68 -79.15
N ALA A 177 -34.26 17.10 -78.16
CA ALA A 177 -34.90 18.42 -78.14
C ALA A 177 -33.92 19.57 -77.77
N LEU A 178 -32.72 19.25 -77.32
CA LEU A 178 -31.69 20.23 -76.96
C LEU A 178 -30.87 20.67 -78.17
N THR A 179 -30.61 21.96 -78.28
CA THR A 179 -29.67 22.50 -79.27
C THR A 179 -28.25 22.06 -78.96
N GLU A 180 -27.41 21.94 -80.00
CA GLU A 180 -26.00 21.54 -79.84
C GLU A 180 -25.22 22.51 -78.94
N GLU A 181 -25.57 23.80 -78.96
CA GLU A 181 -25.01 24.82 -78.09
C GLU A 181 -25.29 24.55 -76.59
N VAL A 182 -26.52 24.18 -76.24
CA VAL A 182 -26.89 23.86 -74.85
C VAL A 182 -26.21 22.58 -74.39
N ARG A 183 -26.10 21.58 -75.28
CA ARG A 183 -25.37 20.34 -75.02
C ARG A 183 -23.89 20.60 -74.72
N ALA A 184 -23.24 21.41 -75.56
CA ALA A 184 -21.84 21.78 -75.39
C ALA A 184 -21.59 22.65 -74.14
N ALA A 185 -22.55 23.49 -73.75
CA ALA A 185 -22.49 24.24 -72.50
C ALA A 185 -22.56 23.31 -71.27
N ALA A 186 -23.57 22.43 -71.20
CA ALA A 186 -23.73 21.49 -70.08
C ALA A 186 -22.53 20.55 -69.91
N ALA A 187 -21.95 20.06 -71.01
CA ALA A 187 -20.75 19.22 -70.96
C ALA A 187 -19.51 19.99 -70.42
N ARG A 188 -19.35 21.27 -70.80
CA ARG A 188 -18.27 22.13 -70.28
C ARG A 188 -18.44 22.42 -68.80
N ASP A 189 -19.65 22.68 -68.34
CA ASP A 189 -19.93 22.96 -66.93
C ASP A 189 -19.64 21.73 -66.05
N ILE A 190 -20.03 20.53 -66.49
CA ILE A 190 -19.67 19.28 -65.80
C ILE A 190 -18.15 19.09 -65.70
N ALA A 191 -17.42 19.31 -66.79
CA ALA A 191 -15.97 19.15 -66.82
C ALA A 191 -15.26 20.16 -65.90
N SER A 192 -15.67 21.44 -65.98
CA SER A 192 -15.15 22.53 -65.13
C SER A 192 -15.37 22.24 -63.65
N GLU A 193 -16.57 21.79 -63.29
CA GLU A 193 -16.92 21.54 -61.90
C GLU A 193 -16.24 20.28 -61.34
N SER A 194 -16.05 19.25 -62.18
CA SER A 194 -15.26 18.06 -61.82
C SER A 194 -13.79 18.41 -61.59
N GLU A 195 -13.21 19.28 -62.41
CA GLU A 195 -11.85 19.79 -62.23
C GLU A 195 -11.72 20.69 -60.99
N ARG A 196 -12.76 21.47 -60.66
CA ARG A 196 -12.83 22.24 -59.42
C ARG A 196 -12.87 21.32 -58.18
N MET A 197 -13.69 20.27 -58.18
CA MET A 197 -13.72 19.28 -57.09
C MET A 197 -12.40 18.54 -56.95
N SER A 198 -11.76 18.15 -58.06
CA SER A 198 -10.45 17.47 -58.02
C SER A 198 -9.32 18.32 -57.44
N ARG A 199 -9.46 19.64 -57.39
CA ARG A 199 -8.49 20.55 -56.76
C ARG A 199 -8.73 20.75 -55.26
N LEU A 200 -9.90 20.34 -54.75
CA LEU A 200 -10.29 20.48 -53.34
C LEU A 200 -9.93 19.25 -52.48
N VAL A 201 -9.66 18.11 -53.11
CA VAL A 201 -9.31 16.82 -52.48
C VAL A 201 -7.84 16.54 -52.70
#